data_AF-A0AAP8N7U3-F1
#
_entry.id   AF-A0AAP8N7U3-F1
#
_cell.length_a   1.000
_cell.length_b   1.000
_cell.length_c   1.000
_cell.angle_alpha   90.00
_cell.angle_beta   90.00
_cell.angle_gamma   90.00
#
_symmetry.space_group_name_H-M   'P 1'
#
loop_
_entity.id
_entity.type
_entity.pdbx_description
1 polymer ?
#
loop_
_entity_poly.entity_id
_entity_poly.type
_entity_poly.pdbx_seq_one_letter_code
_entity_poly.pdbx_strand_id
1 'polypeptide(L)'
;VVMLCLADTAVVREVVFGAAGVAEGAKSGQLLVDFSSLEPTATREMATALANKTGMGWLDAPVSGGVVGAEAGSLAIMVGGEAADLARVRPVLLT
;
A
#
# COMPACT_ATOMS: atom_id res chain seq x y z
N VAL A 1 3.38 -9.66 3.44
CA VAL A 1 2.67 -8.56 2.78
C VAL A 1 1.83 -7.87 3.84
N VAL A 2 1.85 -6.55 3.90
CA VAL A 2 0.99 -5.74 4.77
C VAL A 2 0.05 -4.97 3.85
N MET A 3 -1.23 -4.92 4.15
CA MET A 3 -2.25 -4.27 3.34
C MET A 3 -2.95 -3.18 4.14
N LEU A 4 -3.06 -1.98 3.58
CA LEU A 4 -3.68 -0.81 4.20
C LEU A 4 -4.90 -0.37 3.40
N CYS A 5 -5.94 0.11 4.09
CA CYS A 5 -7.07 0.80 3.50
C CYS A 5 -7.56 1.82 4.53
N LEU A 6 -6.97 3.01 4.50
CA LEU A 6 -7.07 4.03 5.53
C LEU A 6 -7.68 5.32 4.96
N ALA A 7 -8.04 6.23 5.86
CA ALA A 7 -8.87 7.39 5.53
C ALA A 7 -8.16 8.42 4.63
N ASP A 8 -6.89 8.73 4.92
CA ASP A 8 -6.15 9.79 4.23
C ASP A 8 -4.63 9.65 4.40
N THR A 9 -3.89 10.55 3.74
CA THR A 9 -2.42 10.61 3.74
C THR A 9 -1.83 10.80 5.13
N ALA A 10 -2.48 11.55 6.02
CA ALA A 10 -1.97 11.78 7.37
C ALA A 10 -2.05 10.49 8.21
N VAL A 11 -3.18 9.77 8.11
CA VAL A 11 -3.38 8.49 8.78
C VAL A 11 -2.39 7.44 8.25
N VAL A 12 -2.19 7.35 6.92
CA VAL A 12 -1.18 6.43 6.36
C VAL A 12 0.22 6.77 6.86
N ARG A 13 0.59 8.06 6.88
CA ARG A 13 1.91 8.48 7.38
C ARG A 13 2.12 8.06 8.83
N GLU A 14 1.11 8.26 9.69
CA GLU A 14 1.20 7.88 11.10
C GLU A 14 1.28 6.35 11.27
N VAL A 15 0.45 5.59 10.58
CA VAL A 15 0.47 4.11 10.67
C VAL A 15 1.78 3.54 10.14
N VAL A 16 2.38 4.14 9.11
CA VAL A 16 3.62 3.63 8.51
C VAL A 16 4.86 4.08 9.28
N PHE A 17 4.93 5.36 9.67
CA PHE A 17 6.16 5.97 10.20
C PHE A 17 6.07 6.50 11.63
N GLY A 18 4.88 6.49 12.23
CA GLY A 18 4.67 6.86 13.63
C GLY A 18 5.24 5.84 14.61
N ALA A 19 5.07 6.11 15.90
CA ALA A 19 5.57 5.23 16.95
C ALA A 19 4.90 3.85 16.88
N ALA A 20 5.69 2.77 16.93
CA ALA A 20 5.22 1.40 16.69
C ALA A 20 4.55 1.21 15.31
N GLY A 21 4.90 2.06 14.33
CA GLY A 21 4.41 1.98 12.97
C GLY A 21 5.03 0.83 12.16
N VAL A 22 4.49 0.59 10.96
CA VAL A 22 4.92 -0.49 10.07
C VAL A 22 6.44 -0.48 9.85
N ALA A 23 7.05 0.69 9.68
CA ALA A 23 8.47 0.83 9.41
C ALA A 23 9.39 0.36 10.56
N GLU A 24 8.91 0.27 11.80
CA GLU A 24 9.70 -0.24 12.93
C GLU A 24 9.80 -1.78 12.94
N GLY A 25 8.77 -2.47 12.44
CA GLY A 25 8.72 -3.93 12.34
C GLY A 25 9.03 -4.50 10.96
N ALA A 26 9.15 -3.63 9.95
CA ALA A 26 9.36 -4.01 8.56
C ALA A 26 10.74 -4.66 8.34
N LYS A 27 10.76 -5.66 7.47
CA LYS A 27 11.97 -6.38 7.04
C LYS A 27 12.17 -6.23 5.54
N SER A 28 13.42 -6.24 5.11
CA SER A 28 13.77 -6.21 3.70
C SER A 28 13.08 -7.33 2.91
N GLY A 29 12.60 -7.00 1.71
CA GLY A 29 11.88 -7.92 0.83
C GLY A 29 10.40 -8.09 1.18
N GLN A 30 9.89 -7.50 2.26
CA GLN A 30 8.46 -7.39 2.49
C GLN A 30 7.82 -6.37 1.53
N LEU A 31 6.49 -6.33 1.50
CA LEU A 31 5.72 -5.45 0.63
C LEU A 31 4.56 -4.83 1.38
N LEU A 32 4.43 -3.51 1.25
CA LEU A 32 3.24 -2.75 1.63
C LEU A 32 2.36 -2.60 0.39
N VAL A 33 1.07 -2.89 0.51
CA VAL A 33 0.07 -2.57 -0.52
C VAL A 33 -0.93 -1.61 0.11
N ASP A 34 -1.07 -0.43 -0.47
CA ASP A 34 -1.92 0.62 0.06
C ASP A 34 -3.11 0.85 -0.87
N PHE A 35 -4.31 0.53 -0.40
CA PHE A 35 -5.57 0.75 -1.12
C PHE A 35 -6.18 2.13 -0.83
N SER A 36 -5.53 2.94 0.00
CA SER A 36 -5.99 4.29 0.36
C SER A 36 -5.86 5.25 -0.81
N SER A 37 -6.78 6.22 -0.89
CA SER A 37 -6.72 7.28 -1.90
C SER A 37 -5.88 8.45 -1.38
N LEU A 38 -4.61 8.49 -1.76
CA LEU A 38 -3.62 9.44 -1.24
C LEU A 38 -3.22 10.53 -2.25
N GLU A 39 -2.49 11.54 -1.75
CA GLU A 39 -1.81 12.50 -2.61
C GLU A 39 -0.61 11.83 -3.33
N PRO A 40 -0.53 11.87 -4.67
CA PRO A 40 0.51 11.16 -5.41
C PRO A 40 1.96 11.55 -5.07
N THR A 41 2.19 12.80 -4.68
CA THR A 41 3.53 13.27 -4.27
C THR A 41 3.90 12.65 -2.92
N ALA A 42 3.01 12.72 -1.94
CA ALA A 42 3.22 12.13 -0.62
C ALA A 42 3.43 10.61 -0.69
N THR A 43 2.68 9.90 -1.53
CA THR A 43 2.87 8.46 -1.74
C THR A 43 4.29 8.13 -2.22
N ARG A 44 4.81 8.87 -3.20
CA ARG A 44 6.17 8.66 -3.72
C ARG A 44 7.25 8.93 -2.67
N GLU A 45 7.09 9.99 -1.89
CA GLU A 45 8.00 10.32 -0.79
C GLU A 45 8.01 9.23 0.28
N MET A 46 6.83 8.77 0.69
CA MET A 46 6.67 7.70 1.68
C MET A 46 7.22 6.37 1.17
N ALA A 47 6.93 5.98 -0.08
CA ALA A 47 7.47 4.77 -0.68
C ALA A 47 9.01 4.78 -0.68
N THR A 48 9.62 5.90 -1.10
CA THR A 48 11.07 6.09 -1.09
C THR A 48 11.64 6.00 0.33
N ALA A 49 11.01 6.67 1.29
CA ALA A 49 11.46 6.66 2.69
C ALA A 49 11.38 5.27 3.32
N LEU A 50 10.28 4.54 3.10
CA LEU A 50 10.11 3.18 3.61
C LEU A 50 11.15 2.23 3.02
N ALA A 51 11.36 2.27 1.70
CA ALA A 51 12.33 1.46 1.00
C ALA A 51 13.76 1.73 1.52
N ASN A 52 14.15 2.99 1.65
CA ASN A 52 15.46 3.38 2.16
C ASN A 52 15.69 2.94 3.61
N LYS A 53 14.65 2.99 4.45
CA LYS A 53 14.77 2.65 5.88
C LYS A 53 14.79 1.14 6.13
N THR A 54 14.06 0.35 5.34
CA THR A 54 13.72 -1.04 5.70
C THR A 54 13.99 -2.05 4.58
N GLY A 55 14.11 -1.60 3.33
CA GLY A 55 14.11 -2.45 2.14
C GLY A 55 12.74 -3.08 1.82
N MET A 56 11.66 -2.57 2.41
CA MET A 56 10.29 -2.97 2.11
C MET A 56 9.79 -2.22 0.86
N GLY A 57 9.19 -2.95 -0.08
CA GLY A 57 8.55 -2.36 -1.26
C GLY A 57 7.19 -1.73 -0.93
N TRP A 58 6.68 -0.91 -1.85
CA TRP A 58 5.37 -0.26 -1.73
C TRP A 58 4.64 -0.33 -3.08
N LEU A 59 3.42 -0.89 -3.08
CA LEU A 59 2.44 -0.75 -4.16
C LEU A 59 1.34 0.22 -3.76
N ASP A 60 1.21 1.32 -4.50
CA ASP A 60 0.09 2.25 -4.40
C ASP A 60 -1.05 1.70 -5.26
N ALA A 61 -2.16 1.30 -4.64
CA ALA A 61 -3.20 0.51 -5.26
C ALA A 61 -4.61 1.04 -4.97
N PRO A 62 -4.90 2.35 -5.13
CA PRO A 62 -6.23 2.89 -4.84
C PRO A 62 -7.33 2.15 -5.61
N VAL A 63 -8.49 2.03 -4.97
CA VAL A 63 -9.62 1.23 -5.45
C VAL A 63 -10.86 2.07 -5.78
N SER A 64 -11.67 1.58 -6.72
CA SER A 64 -12.96 2.15 -7.10
C SER A 64 -14.04 1.07 -7.13
N GLY A 65 -15.27 1.42 -6.71
CA GLY A 65 -16.41 0.50 -6.63
C GLY A 65 -17.18 0.56 -5.30
N GLY A 66 -16.63 1.25 -4.30
CA GLY A 66 -17.26 1.44 -2.99
C GLY A 66 -17.46 0.14 -2.20
N VAL A 67 -18.24 0.23 -1.13
CA VAL A 67 -18.51 -0.92 -0.23
C VAL A 67 -19.13 -2.10 -0.99
N VAL A 68 -20.10 -1.83 -1.88
CA VAL A 68 -20.76 -2.86 -2.69
C VAL A 68 -19.76 -3.60 -3.58
N GLY A 69 -18.87 -2.87 -4.26
CA GLY A 69 -17.83 -3.50 -5.08
C GLY A 69 -16.82 -4.30 -4.26
N ALA A 70 -16.52 -3.86 -3.03
CA ALA A 70 -15.65 -4.59 -2.12
C ALA A 70 -16.28 -5.90 -1.66
N GLU A 71 -17.54 -5.87 -1.21
CA GLU A 71 -18.30 -7.06 -0.79
C GLU A 71 -18.48 -8.07 -1.93
N ALA A 72 -18.64 -7.58 -3.17
CA ALA A 72 -18.79 -8.39 -4.36
C ALA A 72 -17.47 -8.88 -4.98
N GLY A 73 -16.31 -8.45 -4.47
CA GLY A 73 -15.00 -8.78 -5.05
C GLY A 73 -14.80 -8.18 -6.47
N SER A 74 -15.44 -7.05 -6.76
CA SER A 74 -15.49 -6.45 -8.10
C SER A 74 -14.84 -5.05 -8.15
N LEU A 75 -13.97 -4.73 -7.20
CA LEU A 75 -13.26 -3.45 -7.18
C LEU A 75 -12.35 -3.30 -8.39
N ALA A 76 -12.31 -2.10 -8.96
CA ALA A 76 -11.25 -1.72 -9.89
C ALA A 76 -10.03 -1.26 -9.09
N ILE A 77 -8.86 -1.85 -9.34
CA ILE A 77 -7.61 -1.55 -8.63
C ILE A 77 -6.61 -0.93 -9.62
N MET A 78 -6.14 0.29 -9.34
CA MET A 78 -5.14 0.99 -10.15
C MET A 78 -3.79 0.91 -9.45
N VAL A 79 -2.88 0.05 -9.93
CA VAL A 79 -1.62 -0.21 -9.22
C VAL A 79 -0.44 0.56 -9.81
N GLY A 80 0.24 1.33 -8.97
CA GLY A 80 1.56 1.92 -9.21
C GLY A 80 2.64 1.26 -8.34
N GLY A 81 3.80 1.01 -8.92
CA GLY A 81 4.96 0.42 -8.24
C GLY A 81 5.73 -0.55 -9.14
N GLU A 82 6.59 -1.36 -8.54
CA GLU A 82 7.44 -2.31 -9.26
C GLU A 82 6.63 -3.49 -9.84
N ALA A 83 6.85 -3.81 -11.12
CA ALA A 83 6.11 -4.88 -11.80
C ALA A 83 6.32 -6.26 -11.15
N ALA A 84 7.52 -6.51 -10.60
CA ALA A 84 7.85 -7.73 -9.87
C ALA A 84 7.05 -7.85 -8.57
N ASP A 85 6.85 -6.73 -7.86
CA ASP A 85 6.03 -6.70 -6.66
C ASP A 85 4.56 -6.94 -6.97
N LEU A 86 4.02 -6.31 -8.02
CA LEU A 86 2.66 -6.58 -8.49
C LEU A 86 2.48 -8.05 -8.86
N ALA A 87 3.40 -8.64 -9.62
CA ALA A 87 3.32 -10.05 -10.01
C ALA A 87 3.25 -10.99 -8.79
N ARG A 88 4.00 -10.67 -7.72
CA ARG A 88 4.03 -11.43 -6.47
C ARG A 88 2.70 -11.41 -5.71
N VAL A 89 1.97 -10.29 -5.73
CA VAL A 89 0.70 -10.15 -4.97
C VAL A 89 -0.56 -10.24 -5.81
N ARG A 90 -0.44 -10.28 -7.15
CA ARG A 90 -1.57 -10.39 -8.07
C ARG A 90 -2.59 -11.48 -7.70
N PRO A 91 -2.20 -12.68 -7.24
CA PRO A 91 -3.18 -13.68 -6.80
C PRO A 91 -4.06 -13.18 -5.66
N VAL A 92 -3.49 -12.44 -4.70
CA VAL A 92 -4.22 -11.91 -3.54
C VAL A 92 -5.11 -10.73 -3.92
N LEU A 93 -4.73 -9.95 -4.93
CA LEU A 93 -5.50 -8.78 -5.40
C LEU A 93 -6.70 -9.14 -6.28
N LEU A 94 -6.71 -10.33 -6.88
CA LEU A 94 -7.71 -10.76 -7.86
C LEU A 94 -8.48 -12.01 -7.42
N THR A 95 -8.44 -12.34 -6.12
CA THR A 95 -9.29 -13.37 -5.52
C THR A 95 -10.59 -12.73 -5.05
#